data_AF-A0A2K3N549-F1
#
_entry.id   AF-A0A2K3N549-F1
#
_cell.length_a   1.000
_cell.length_b   1.000
_cell.length_c   1.000
_cell.angle_alpha   90.00
_cell.angle_beta   90.00
_cell.angle_gamma   90.00
#
_symmetry.space_group_name_H-M   'P 1'
#
loop_
_entity.id
_entity.type
_entity.pdbx_description
1 polymer ?
#
loop_
_entity_poly.entity_id
_entity_poly.type
_entity_poly.pdbx_seq_one_letter_code
_entity_poly.pdbx_strand_id
1 'polypeptide(L)'
;MAEEKSQASSSKMITLKASDGVLFEVELNIAKEMKTVQAYIDDCEDIETIPIPNVLGKHLAIVIEYIKKTNEEYDAEFEKQWNMDDLQLLLLAANYLNISGLQECLCKAIAKRIENKSPEYVRKVFNIENDHSPEEEAKLRKEYKWAFEGVDKD
;
A
#
# COMPACT_ATOMS: atom_id res chain seq x y z
N MET A 1 -4.03 -48.79 -2.62
CA MET A 1 -3.45 -48.54 -3.96
C MET A 1 -4.59 -48.41 -4.94
N ALA A 2 -4.45 -47.53 -5.94
CA ALA A 2 -5.46 -46.86 -6.78
C ALA A 2 -6.02 -45.60 -6.09
N GLU A 3 -5.37 -44.44 -6.21
CA GLU A 3 -5.18 -43.53 -7.36
C GLU A 3 -6.18 -42.37 -7.36
N GLU A 4 -5.59 -41.18 -7.44
CA GLU A 4 -6.11 -39.82 -7.54
C GLU A 4 -7.36 -39.62 -8.40
N LYS A 5 -8.18 -38.63 -8.00
CA LYS A 5 -8.49 -37.51 -8.90
C LYS A 5 -8.44 -36.19 -8.13
N SER A 6 -7.29 -35.54 -8.26
CA SER A 6 -7.05 -34.12 -8.01
C SER A 6 -8.07 -33.29 -8.80
N GLN A 7 -8.95 -32.60 -8.08
CA GLN A 7 -9.90 -31.64 -8.65
C GLN A 7 -9.09 -30.40 -9.04
N ALA A 8 -8.69 -30.32 -10.30
CA ALA A 8 -8.18 -29.08 -10.88
C ALA A 8 -9.32 -28.05 -10.88
N SER A 9 -9.35 -27.17 -9.87
CA SER A 9 -10.22 -26.01 -9.89
C SER A 9 -9.81 -25.14 -11.07
N SER A 10 -10.69 -24.97 -12.05
CA SER A 10 -10.50 -24.01 -13.13
C SER A 10 -10.46 -22.59 -12.53
N SER A 11 -9.26 -22.09 -12.23
CA SER A 11 -9.07 -20.73 -11.76
C SER A 11 -9.46 -19.78 -12.89
N LYS A 12 -10.64 -19.15 -12.75
CA LYS A 12 -11.05 -18.06 -13.64
C LYS A 12 -10.00 -16.95 -13.51
N MET A 13 -9.45 -16.51 -14.63
CA MET A 13 -8.48 -15.42 -14.71
C MET A 13 -9.19 -14.14 -15.12
N ILE A 14 -8.73 -13.00 -14.59
CA ILE A 14 -9.20 -11.67 -14.98
C ILE A 14 -8.00 -10.78 -15.30
N THR A 15 -8.18 -9.90 -16.29
CA THR A 15 -7.13 -8.97 -16.70
C THR A 15 -7.31 -7.63 -15.99
N LEU A 16 -6.27 -7.12 -15.36
CA LEU A 16 -6.22 -5.78 -14.78
C LEU A 16 -5.35 -4.88 -15.64
N LYS A 17 -5.86 -3.72 -16.03
CA LYS A 17 -5.12 -2.72 -16.82
C LYS A 17 -4.68 -1.56 -15.94
N ALA A 18 -3.39 -1.46 -15.65
CA ALA A 18 -2.80 -0.37 -14.90
C ALA A 18 -2.84 0.98 -15.66
N SER A 19 -2.53 2.06 -14.95
CA SER A 19 -2.61 3.43 -15.48
C SER A 19 -1.62 3.73 -16.61
N ASP A 20 -0.47 3.04 -16.60
CA ASP A 20 0.56 3.07 -17.65
C ASP A 20 0.23 2.14 -18.83
N GLY A 21 -0.94 1.49 -18.82
CA GLY A 21 -1.40 0.60 -19.87
C GLY A 21 -0.88 -0.84 -19.76
N VAL A 22 -0.10 -1.15 -18.72
CA VAL A 22 0.38 -2.52 -18.47
C VAL A 22 -0.80 -3.41 -18.07
N LEU A 23 -0.85 -4.61 -18.65
CA LEU A 23 -1.89 -5.61 -18.39
C LEU A 23 -1.35 -6.69 -17.44
N PHE A 24 -2.16 -7.08 -16.47
CA PHE A 24 -1.86 -8.11 -15.50
C PHE A 24 -2.97 -9.16 -15.49
N GLU A 25 -2.63 -10.41 -15.81
CA GLU A 25 -3.54 -11.53 -15.63
C GLU A 25 -3.42 -12.06 -14.21
N VAL A 26 -4.53 -12.05 -13.47
CA VAL A 26 -4.59 -12.52 -12.09
C VAL A 26 -5.74 -13.50 -11.90
N GLU A 27 -5.57 -14.42 -10.96
CA GLU A 27 -6.63 -15.33 -10.56
C GLU A 27 -7.75 -14.57 -9.85
N LEU A 28 -9.00 -15.02 -10.04
CA LEU A 28 -10.18 -14.40 -9.46
C LEU A 28 -10.14 -14.35 -7.92
N ASN A 29 -9.44 -15.28 -7.26
CA ASN A 29 -9.24 -15.25 -5.81
C ASN A 29 -8.37 -14.07 -5.38
N ILE A 30 -7.28 -13.79 -6.12
CA ILE A 30 -6.40 -12.65 -5.87
C ILE A 30 -7.13 -11.34 -6.20
N ALA A 31 -7.91 -11.33 -7.28
CA ALA A 31 -8.72 -10.19 -7.67
C ALA A 31 -9.75 -9.81 -6.60
N LYS A 32 -10.34 -10.80 -5.92
CA LYS A 32 -11.33 -10.59 -4.87
C LYS A 32 -10.77 -10.01 -3.57
N GLU A 33 -9.48 -10.22 -3.29
CA GLU A 33 -8.81 -9.55 -2.15
C GLU A 33 -8.77 -8.03 -2.32
N MET A 34 -8.76 -7.55 -3.57
CA MET A 34 -8.92 -6.14 -3.89
C MET A 34 -10.40 -5.79 -3.88
N LYS A 35 -10.92 -5.25 -2.78
CA LYS A 35 -12.36 -4.96 -2.61
C LYS A 35 -12.93 -4.05 -3.70
N THR A 36 -12.13 -3.11 -4.21
CA THR A 36 -12.54 -2.24 -5.33
C THR A 36 -12.75 -3.03 -6.61
N VAL A 37 -11.88 -4.01 -6.87
CA VAL A 37 -11.99 -4.92 -8.03
C VAL A 37 -13.14 -5.90 -7.83
N GLN A 38 -13.32 -6.42 -6.61
CA GLN A 38 -14.44 -7.28 -6.25
C GLN A 38 -15.78 -6.60 -6.52
N ALA A 39 -15.99 -5.36 -6.03
CA ALA A 39 -17.21 -4.61 -6.27
C ALA A 39 -17.50 -4.43 -7.77
N TYR A 40 -16.45 -4.21 -8.58
CA TYR A 40 -16.59 -4.10 -10.03
C TYR A 40 -17.00 -5.42 -10.69
N ILE A 41 -16.48 -6.56 -10.23
CA ILE A 41 -16.87 -7.89 -10.70
C ILE A 41 -18.31 -8.22 -10.31
N ASP A 42 -18.73 -7.84 -9.09
CA ASP A 42 -20.07 -8.13 -8.58
C ASP A 42 -21.15 -7.32 -9.31
N ASP A 43 -20.84 -6.09 -9.76
CA ASP A 43 -21.77 -5.20 -10.47
C ASP A 43 -21.86 -5.46 -11.99
N CYS A 44 -20.98 -6.27 -12.56
CA CYS A 44 -20.92 -6.49 -14.02
C CYS A 44 -20.65 -7.96 -14.38
N GLU A 45 -21.62 -8.56 -15.06
CA GLU A 45 -21.48 -9.88 -15.67
C GLU A 45 -20.61 -9.78 -16.94
N ASP A 46 -19.68 -10.72 -17.15
CA ASP A 46 -18.80 -10.84 -18.32
C ASP A 46 -17.67 -9.80 -18.50
N ILE A 47 -17.05 -9.34 -17.41
CA ILE A 47 -15.83 -8.51 -17.52
C ILE A 47 -14.58 -9.35 -17.72
N GLU A 48 -13.93 -9.18 -18.88
CA GLU A 48 -12.60 -9.74 -19.14
C GLU A 48 -11.46 -8.84 -18.64
N THR A 49 -11.64 -7.51 -18.68
CA THR A 49 -10.61 -6.52 -18.34
C THR A 49 -11.13 -5.40 -17.45
N ILE A 50 -10.49 -5.19 -16.30
CA ILE A 50 -10.79 -4.13 -15.33
C ILE A 50 -9.73 -3.03 -15.41
N PRO A 51 -10.11 -1.78 -15.72
CA PRO A 51 -9.18 -0.65 -15.71
C PRO A 51 -8.89 -0.17 -14.28
N ILE A 52 -7.61 0.03 -13.97
CA ILE A 52 -7.08 0.53 -12.69
C ILE A 52 -6.26 1.82 -12.99
N PRO A 53 -6.95 2.95 -13.26
CA PRO A 53 -6.31 4.17 -13.75
C PRO A 53 -5.46 4.91 -12.70
N ASN A 54 -5.61 4.59 -11.42
CA ASN A 54 -4.92 5.29 -10.33
C ASN A 54 -3.69 4.54 -9.80
N VAL A 55 -3.31 3.42 -10.41
CA VAL A 55 -2.18 2.60 -9.97
C VAL A 55 -1.26 2.33 -11.15
N LEU A 56 0.01 2.72 -11.02
CA LEU A 56 1.06 2.38 -12.00
C LEU A 56 1.34 0.88 -11.98
N GLY A 57 1.71 0.31 -13.12
CA GLY A 57 1.97 -1.12 -13.27
C GLY A 57 3.04 -1.63 -12.29
N LYS A 58 4.09 -0.84 -12.02
CA LYS A 58 5.11 -1.21 -11.03
C LYS A 58 4.54 -1.48 -9.63
N HIS A 59 3.59 -0.66 -9.17
CA HIS A 59 2.98 -0.83 -7.85
C HIS A 59 1.93 -1.93 -7.87
N LEU A 60 1.16 -2.02 -8.95
CA LEU A 60 0.16 -3.09 -9.11
C LEU A 60 0.82 -4.48 -9.08
N ALA A 61 1.98 -4.63 -9.72
CA ALA A 61 2.78 -5.86 -9.67
C ALA A 61 3.16 -6.25 -8.23
N ILE A 62 3.66 -5.28 -7.45
CA ILE A 62 4.05 -5.48 -6.05
C ILE A 62 2.83 -5.85 -5.20
N VAL A 63 1.69 -5.18 -5.40
CA VAL A 63 0.43 -5.47 -4.71
C VAL A 63 -0.04 -6.90 -4.98
N ILE A 64 -0.02 -7.32 -6.25
CA ILE A 64 -0.39 -8.69 -6.64
C ILE A 64 0.57 -9.71 -6.02
N GLU A 65 1.87 -9.43 -6.02
CA GLU A 65 2.86 -10.30 -5.39
C GLU A 65 2.65 -10.41 -3.87
N TYR A 66 2.33 -9.29 -3.22
CA TYR A 66 2.00 -9.27 -1.79
C TYR A 66 0.81 -10.17 -1.48
N ILE A 67 -0.31 -10.03 -2.20
CA ILE A 67 -1.50 -10.87 -2.00
C ILE A 67 -1.17 -12.36 -2.19
N LYS A 68 -0.33 -12.70 -3.17
CA LYS A 68 0.09 -14.09 -3.43
C LYS A 68 0.96 -14.68 -2.31
N LYS A 69 1.79 -13.87 -1.68
CA LYS A 69 2.78 -14.30 -0.69
C LYS A 69 2.35 -14.10 0.76
N THR A 70 1.24 -13.41 1.02
CA THR A 70 0.71 -13.07 2.36
C THR A 70 1.00 -14.15 3.40
N ASN A 71 1.96 -13.85 4.26
CA ASN A 71 2.28 -14.54 5.50
C ASN A 71 2.91 -13.52 6.46
N GLU A 72 2.78 -13.73 7.78
CA GLU A 72 3.25 -12.76 8.79
C GLU A 72 4.77 -12.48 8.73
N GLU A 73 5.56 -13.46 8.26
CA GLU A 73 7.01 -13.31 8.11
C GLU A 73 7.38 -12.37 6.94
N TYR A 74 6.60 -12.40 5.86
CA TYR A 74 6.80 -11.60 4.67
C TYR A 74 6.49 -10.13 4.95
N ASP A 75 5.52 -9.82 5.81
CA ASP A 75 5.22 -8.44 6.21
C ASP A 75 6.46 -7.74 6.78
N ALA A 76 7.20 -8.42 7.67
CA ALA A 76 8.37 -7.84 8.32
C ALA A 76 9.53 -7.56 7.35
N GLU A 77 9.67 -8.39 6.30
CA GLU A 77 10.67 -8.19 5.25
C GLU A 77 10.22 -7.12 4.24
N PHE A 78 8.93 -7.13 3.90
CA PHE A 78 8.31 -6.16 3.01
C PHE A 78 8.43 -4.73 3.52
N GLU A 79 8.28 -4.52 4.84
CA GLU A 79 8.47 -3.19 5.47
C GLU A 79 9.85 -2.59 5.16
N LYS A 80 10.90 -3.41 5.03
CA LYS A 80 12.30 -2.97 4.89
C LYS A 80 12.77 -2.87 3.44
N GLN A 81 12.03 -3.49 2.52
CA GLN A 81 12.43 -3.61 1.12
C GLN A 81 12.32 -2.30 0.33
N TRP A 82 11.41 -1.41 0.76
CA TRP A 82 11.03 -0.22 -0.02
C TRP A 82 11.56 1.08 0.59
N ASN A 83 11.86 2.04 -0.30
CA ASN A 83 12.15 3.43 0.10
C ASN A 83 10.86 4.17 0.47
N MET A 84 10.99 5.38 1.00
CA MET A 84 9.85 6.14 1.49
C MET A 84 8.86 6.55 0.38
N ASP A 85 9.36 6.92 -0.80
CA ASP A 85 8.53 7.35 -1.92
C ASP A 85 7.69 6.18 -2.47
N ASP A 86 8.30 5.01 -2.66
CA ASP A 86 7.60 3.81 -3.09
C ASP A 86 6.58 3.35 -2.03
N LEU A 87 6.87 3.49 -0.74
CA LEU A 87 5.89 3.19 0.32
C LEU A 87 4.68 4.11 0.30
N GLN A 88 4.88 5.42 0.07
CA GLN A 88 3.78 6.36 -0.06
C GLN A 88 2.90 6.01 -1.27
N LEU A 89 3.51 5.69 -2.42
CA LEU A 89 2.79 5.30 -3.63
C LEU A 89 2.10 3.94 -3.49
N LEU A 90 2.73 2.98 -2.82
CA LEU A 90 2.12 1.69 -2.48
C LEU A 90 0.96 1.87 -1.50
N LEU A 91 1.06 2.79 -0.53
CA LEU A 91 -0.02 3.08 0.41
C LEU A 91 -1.23 3.66 -0.32
N LEU A 92 -1.01 4.58 -1.25
CA LEU A 92 -2.07 5.12 -2.10
C LEU A 92 -2.72 4.02 -2.96
N ALA A 93 -1.91 3.12 -3.52
CA ALA A 93 -2.42 1.98 -4.30
C ALA A 93 -3.23 1.00 -3.44
N ALA A 94 -2.73 0.65 -2.25
CA ALA A 94 -3.41 -0.24 -1.30
C ALA A 94 -4.73 0.35 -0.82
N ASN A 95 -4.77 1.66 -0.56
CA ASN A 95 -6.00 2.39 -0.22
C ASN A 95 -6.99 2.41 -1.40
N TYR A 96 -6.52 2.69 -2.61
CA TYR A 96 -7.37 2.70 -3.81
C TYR A 96 -7.98 1.33 -4.12
N LEU A 97 -7.20 0.26 -3.99
CA LEU A 97 -7.65 -1.12 -4.20
C LEU A 97 -8.37 -1.70 -2.97
N ASN A 98 -8.34 -0.96 -1.86
CA ASN A 98 -8.96 -1.28 -0.58
C ASN A 98 -8.51 -2.65 -0.03
N ILE A 99 -7.20 -2.81 0.10
CA ILE A 99 -6.53 -4.01 0.62
C ILE A 99 -6.10 -3.75 2.06
N SER A 100 -6.96 -4.11 3.01
CA SER A 100 -6.80 -3.73 4.42
C SER A 100 -5.48 -4.24 5.04
N GLY A 101 -5.08 -5.48 4.78
CA GLY A 101 -3.82 -6.05 5.31
C GLY A 101 -2.58 -5.29 4.85
N LEU A 102 -2.49 -5.02 3.54
CA LEU A 102 -1.38 -4.26 2.96
C LEU A 102 -1.36 -2.81 3.48
N GLN A 103 -2.53 -2.18 3.59
CA GLN A 103 -2.63 -0.81 4.12
C GLN A 103 -2.14 -0.73 5.57
N GLU A 104 -2.51 -1.68 6.42
CA GLU A 104 -2.02 -1.73 7.80
C GLU A 104 -0.50 -1.94 7.88
N CYS A 105 0.03 -2.88 7.09
CA CYS A 105 1.47 -3.14 7.01
C CYS A 105 2.24 -1.87 6.60
N LEU A 106 1.80 -1.22 5.52
CA LEU A 106 2.43 0.01 5.01
C LEU A 106 2.33 1.18 6.01
N CYS A 107 1.18 1.35 6.67
CA CYS A 107 1.01 2.34 7.72
C CYS A 107 1.97 2.12 8.88
N LYS A 108 2.14 0.87 9.35
CA LYS A 108 3.11 0.51 10.40
C LYS A 108 4.55 0.80 9.93
N ALA A 109 4.89 0.46 8.69
CA ALA A 109 6.21 0.70 8.11
C ALA A 109 6.56 2.19 8.03
N ILE A 110 5.57 3.02 7.66
CA ILE A 110 5.70 4.47 7.57
C ILE A 110 5.79 5.07 8.97
N ALA A 111 4.93 4.65 9.90
CA ALA A 111 4.93 5.12 11.29
C ALA A 111 6.29 4.88 11.97
N LYS A 112 6.87 3.69 11.83
CA LYS A 112 8.22 3.36 12.35
C LYS A 112 9.32 4.25 11.75
N ARG A 113 9.19 4.70 10.49
CA ARG A 113 10.20 5.55 9.83
C ARG A 113 10.16 7.00 10.29
N ILE A 114 9.01 7.46 10.77
CA ILE A 114 8.82 8.83 11.28
C ILE A 114 8.81 8.88 12.81
N GLU A 115 8.86 7.73 13.46
CA GLU A 115 8.97 7.62 14.91
C GLU A 115 10.24 8.33 15.39
N ASN A 116 10.10 9.16 16.41
CA ASN A 116 11.18 9.97 16.99
C ASN A 116 11.92 10.89 15.99
N LYS A 117 11.31 11.24 14.86
CA LYS A 117 11.84 12.22 13.90
C LYS A 117 11.30 13.63 14.16
N SER A 118 12.07 14.62 13.72
CA SER A 118 11.70 16.02 13.90
C SER A 118 10.49 16.37 13.02
N PRO A 119 9.63 17.34 13.43
CA PRO A 119 8.56 17.83 12.57
C PRO A 119 9.07 18.37 11.23
N GLU A 120 10.29 18.89 11.19
CA GLU A 120 10.96 19.37 9.98
C GLU A 120 11.28 18.21 9.02
N TYR A 121 11.79 17.09 9.54
CA TYR A 121 12.02 15.87 8.76
C TYR A 121 10.71 15.30 8.22
N VAL A 122 9.68 15.19 9.07
CA VAL A 122 8.36 14.68 8.66
C VAL A 122 7.75 15.56 7.57
N ARG A 123 7.82 16.89 7.72
CA ARG A 123 7.38 17.83 6.68
C ARG A 123 8.12 17.63 5.37
N LYS A 124 9.44 17.45 5.42
CA LYS A 124 10.25 17.20 4.22
C LYS A 124 9.88 15.89 3.53
N VAL A 125 9.71 14.81 4.31
CA VAL A 125 9.38 13.47 3.79
C VAL A 125 8.02 13.43 3.10
N PHE A 126 7.02 14.09 3.67
CA PHE A 126 5.68 14.14 3.09
C PHE A 126 5.46 15.36 2.18
N ASN A 127 6.53 16.14 1.92
CA ASN A 127 6.48 17.35 1.12
C ASN A 127 5.37 18.33 1.56
N ILE A 128 5.27 18.54 2.88
CA ILE A 128 4.31 19.42 3.55
C ILE A 128 4.97 20.78 3.79
N GLU A 129 4.34 21.85 3.29
CA GLU A 129 4.74 23.22 3.58
C GLU A 129 4.36 23.61 5.02
N ASN A 130 5.24 24.31 5.73
CA ASN A 130 4.93 24.83 7.06
C ASN A 130 4.04 26.07 6.92
N ASP A 131 2.80 25.96 7.36
CA ASP A 131 1.78 27.01 7.30
C ASP A 131 1.74 27.88 8.58
N HIS A 132 2.54 27.55 9.60
CA HIS A 132 2.64 28.33 10.82
C HIS A 132 3.53 29.57 10.66
N SER A 133 3.12 30.68 11.25
CA SER A 133 4.02 31.82 11.45
C SER A 133 5.14 31.48 12.44
N PRO A 134 6.29 32.19 12.39
CA PRO A 134 7.38 31.95 13.33
C PRO A 134 6.99 32.09 14.81
N GLU A 135 6.03 32.97 15.11
CA GLU A 135 5.52 33.16 16.48
C GLU A 135 4.64 32.00 16.95
N GLU A 136 3.79 31.46 16.07
CA GLU A 136 2.95 30.30 16.37
C GLU A 136 3.80 29.05 16.55
N GLU A 137 4.77 28.82 15.67
CA GLU A 137 5.71 27.71 15.80
C GLU A 137 6.53 27.79 17.09
N ALA A 138 6.97 28.98 17.48
CA ALA A 138 7.66 29.18 18.76
C ALA A 138 6.75 28.89 19.97
N LYS A 139 5.47 29.27 19.92
CA LYS A 139 4.49 28.93 20.96
C LYS A 139 4.26 27.41 21.03
N LEU A 140 4.04 26.77 19.89
CA LEU A 140 3.85 25.32 19.80
C LEU A 140 5.07 24.56 20.31
N ARG A 141 6.29 24.98 19.94
CA ARG A 141 7.54 24.38 20.47
C ARG A 141 7.69 24.56 21.98
N LYS A 142 7.20 25.67 22.53
CA LYS A 142 7.23 25.92 23.98
C LYS A 142 6.20 25.08 24.73
N GLU A 143 5.02 24.91 24.15
CA GLU A 143 3.90 24.14 24.72
C GLU A 143 4.16 22.63 24.65
N TYR A 144 4.61 22.16 23.49
CA TYR A 144 4.88 20.75 23.21
C TYR A 144 6.37 20.40 23.34
N LYS A 145 7.09 21.03 24.28
CA LYS A 145 8.53 20.75 24.50
C LYS A 145 8.87 19.27 24.57
N TRP A 146 8.01 18.48 25.22
CA TRP A 146 8.14 17.03 25.37
C TRP A 146 8.27 16.29 24.03
N ALA A 147 7.69 16.81 22.94
CA ALA A 147 7.74 16.20 21.61
C ALA A 147 9.05 16.48 20.86
N PHE A 148 9.89 17.38 21.39
CA PHE A 148 11.19 17.77 20.80
C PHE A 148 12.37 17.23 21.62
N GLU A 149 12.12 16.55 22.73
CA GLU A 149 13.14 15.93 23.58
C GLU A 149 13.37 14.47 23.16
N GLY A 150 14.63 14.06 22.96
CA GLY A 150 14.97 12.68 22.56
C GLY A 150 14.72 12.34 21.09
N VAL A 151 14.52 13.36 20.24
CA VAL A 151 14.39 13.20 18.78
C VAL A 151 15.74 12.81 18.18
N ASP A 152 15.74 11.85 17.26
CA ASP A 152 16.92 11.45 16.51
C ASP A 152 17.43 12.61 15.64
N LYS A 153 18.74 12.71 15.44
CA LYS A 153 19.27 13.64 14.43
C LYS A 153 18.77 13.23 13.05
N ASP A 154 18.30 14.23 12.31
CA ASP A 154 17.76 14.08 10.95
C ASP A 154 18.81 13.58 9.94
#